data_AF-A0A561THG1-F1
#
_entry.id   AF-A0A561THG1-F1
#
_cell.length_a   1.000
_cell.length_b   1.000
_cell.length_c   1.000
_cell.angle_alpha   90.00
_cell.angle_beta   90.00
_cell.angle_gamma   90.00
#
_symmetry.space_group_name_H-M   'P 1'
#
loop_
_entity.id
_entity.type
_entity.pdbx_description
1 polymer ?
#
loop_
_entity_poly.entity_id
_entity_poly.type
_entity_poly.pdbx_seq_one_letter_code
_entity_poly.pdbx_strand_id
1 'polypeptide(L)'
;MPVPSLPRVEAPTDITGGPAVHGTPTPPHDRGSGHGNPPPPARTRDTYEPYYTRITTLSADCTGMIGRMTTKVGPRPDGDWTERLGWAHGLIAPDPVDRAAALAHLADARAEVRAARARYHEAWRRTAGPGHGPRHRDPALAAAQRAYDDAASRCLPEALWNTPVTGGIATWPGLPFALLFLEWEARCPQDWTEHAKAWGTKQKLIRELSAGGHDAAVTAVLVGLVDLVVRRAYRWKDREYVRLARAVDGADLRGRLDRARQSDDPWAQLHARYVLWLLDRPATPNTRHVWHTWLTATDTQAPSSTRPA
;
A
#
# COMPACT_ATOMS: atom_id res chain seq x y z
N MET A 1 33.80 -13.38 -18.01
CA MET A 1 33.11 -12.47 -17.06
C MET A 1 32.03 -13.29 -16.36
N PRO A 2 32.16 -13.60 -15.06
CA PRO A 2 31.18 -14.45 -14.38
C PRO A 2 29.88 -13.69 -14.12
N VAL A 3 28.75 -14.37 -14.34
CA VAL A 3 27.38 -13.89 -14.09
C VAL A 3 27.15 -13.79 -12.58
N PRO A 4 26.60 -12.69 -12.05
CA PRO A 4 26.31 -12.60 -10.62
C PRO A 4 25.09 -13.45 -10.26
N SER A 5 25.26 -14.32 -9.27
CA SER A 5 24.18 -15.08 -8.63
C SER A 5 23.15 -14.12 -8.03
N LEU A 6 21.86 -14.39 -8.25
CA LEU A 6 20.76 -13.69 -7.59
C LEU A 6 20.94 -13.76 -6.06
N PRO A 7 20.79 -12.66 -5.31
CA PRO A 7 20.92 -12.68 -3.87
C PRO A 7 19.82 -13.53 -3.26
N ARG A 8 20.23 -14.45 -2.39
CA ARG A 8 19.37 -15.20 -1.50
C ARG A 8 18.67 -14.20 -0.58
N VAL A 9 17.34 -14.27 -0.50
CA VAL A 9 16.51 -13.43 0.36
C VAL A 9 16.89 -13.70 1.83
N GLU A 10 17.65 -12.80 2.45
CA GLU A 10 17.76 -12.70 3.90
C GLU A 10 16.68 -11.75 4.41
N ALA A 11 15.92 -12.20 5.41
CA ALA A 11 14.86 -11.43 6.04
C ALA A 11 15.48 -10.27 6.85
N PRO A 12 14.81 -9.10 6.93
CA PRO A 12 15.22 -8.04 7.83
C PRO A 12 15.10 -8.50 9.28
N THR A 13 16.20 -8.45 10.01
CA THR A 13 16.28 -8.58 11.46
C THR A 13 15.55 -7.43 12.13
N ASP A 14 14.62 -7.75 13.03
CA ASP A 14 13.97 -6.78 13.92
C ASP A 14 15.03 -6.11 14.82
N ILE A 15 15.10 -4.78 14.76
CA ILE A 15 15.77 -3.94 15.74
C ILE A 15 14.71 -3.54 16.78
N THR A 16 14.55 -4.36 17.81
CA THR A 16 13.94 -3.92 19.08
C THR A 16 15.05 -3.48 20.02
N GLY A 17 15.31 -2.18 20.09
CA GLY A 17 16.15 -1.55 21.10
C GLY A 17 15.32 -0.54 21.90
N GLY A 18 15.02 -0.87 23.15
CA GLY A 18 14.44 0.03 24.16
C GLY A 18 15.04 -0.30 25.53
N PRO A 19 15.27 0.68 26.42
CA PRO A 19 16.36 0.63 27.40
C PRO A 19 16.01 -0.06 28.72
N ALA A 20 17.07 -0.58 29.35
CA ALA A 20 17.08 -1.20 30.67
C ALA A 20 17.02 -0.18 31.81
N VAL A 21 16.30 -0.53 32.88
CA VAL A 21 16.40 0.10 34.21
C VAL A 21 16.82 -0.97 35.21
N HIS A 22 17.86 -0.64 35.99
CA HIS A 22 18.53 -1.45 37.00
C HIS A 22 17.68 -1.73 38.25
N GLY A 23 17.92 -2.88 38.90
CA GLY A 23 17.58 -3.12 40.32
C GLY A 23 17.49 -4.60 40.76
N THR A 24 18.63 -5.22 41.06
CA THR A 24 18.81 -6.46 41.87
C THR A 24 19.02 -6.12 43.36
N PRO A 25 18.93 -7.01 44.40
CA PRO A 25 19.32 -8.45 44.39
C PRO A 25 18.53 -9.50 45.27
N THR A 26 18.54 -10.76 44.76
CA THR A 26 18.73 -12.15 45.32
C THR A 26 18.75 -12.49 46.85
N PRO A 27 18.80 -13.78 47.31
CA PRO A 27 18.21 -15.12 46.90
C PRO A 27 17.86 -16.00 48.17
N PRO A 28 18.04 -17.36 48.28
CA PRO A 28 17.92 -18.55 47.38
C PRO A 28 17.10 -19.74 47.99
N HIS A 29 16.83 -20.79 47.18
CA HIS A 29 16.87 -22.24 47.49
C HIS A 29 16.37 -23.01 46.24
N ASP A 30 16.74 -24.25 45.88
CA ASP A 30 17.93 -25.11 45.95
C ASP A 30 17.62 -26.32 45.00
N ARG A 31 18.65 -26.84 44.34
CA ARG A 31 18.87 -28.20 43.74
C ARG A 31 17.83 -28.94 42.86
N GLY A 32 18.36 -29.52 41.77
CA GLY A 32 17.89 -30.80 41.18
C GLY A 32 18.42 -31.13 39.78
N SER A 33 19.51 -31.91 39.72
CA SER A 33 20.29 -32.34 38.53
C SER A 33 19.63 -33.39 37.63
N GLY A 34 20.08 -33.53 36.36
CA GLY A 34 19.96 -34.80 35.62
C GLY A 34 20.18 -34.83 34.09
N HIS A 35 21.42 -35.09 33.67
CA HIS A 35 21.92 -35.90 32.53
C HIS A 35 21.52 -35.69 31.04
N GLY A 36 22.56 -35.57 30.18
CA GLY A 36 22.74 -36.43 28.99
C GLY A 36 22.80 -35.77 27.60
N ASN A 37 23.96 -35.86 26.91
CA ASN A 37 24.14 -35.65 25.46
C ASN A 37 25.27 -36.62 25.01
N PRO A 38 25.23 -37.34 23.85
CA PRO A 38 25.46 -36.79 22.48
C PRO A 38 24.82 -37.65 21.32
N PRO A 39 25.30 -37.66 20.05
CA PRO A 39 25.37 -36.67 18.94
C PRO A 39 24.37 -37.00 17.76
N PRO A 40 24.37 -36.32 16.57
CA PRO A 40 23.18 -36.13 15.72
C PRO A 40 23.00 -37.16 14.58
N PRO A 41 21.83 -37.15 13.91
CA PRO A 41 21.86 -37.26 12.44
C PRO A 41 20.90 -36.34 11.67
N ALA A 42 21.42 -35.94 10.50
CA ALA A 42 20.78 -35.72 9.20
C ALA A 42 19.65 -34.68 8.99
N ARG A 43 19.95 -33.81 8.02
CA ARG A 43 19.08 -32.92 7.26
C ARG A 43 17.75 -33.56 6.84
N THR A 44 16.65 -32.82 7.02
CA THR A 44 15.50 -32.84 6.11
C THR A 44 15.04 -31.42 5.80
N ARG A 45 14.73 -31.22 4.51
CA ARG A 45 14.02 -30.10 3.90
C ARG A 45 12.56 -30.05 4.39
N ASP A 46 11.92 -28.95 4.04
CA ASP A 46 10.47 -28.66 4.10
C ASP A 46 9.94 -28.13 5.44
N THR A 47 9.14 -27.06 5.51
CA THR A 47 8.71 -26.03 4.55
C THR A 47 8.13 -24.90 5.40
N TYR A 48 8.32 -23.67 4.95
CA TYR A 48 7.96 -22.44 5.65
C TYR A 48 6.45 -22.15 5.48
N GLU A 49 5.63 -22.67 6.39
CA GLU A 49 4.20 -22.37 6.52
C GLU A 49 3.89 -22.18 8.01
N PRO A 50 3.85 -20.94 8.53
CA PRO A 50 2.55 -20.38 8.94
C PRO A 50 2.54 -18.83 9.01
N TYR A 51 2.18 -18.14 7.92
CA TYR A 51 1.76 -16.72 8.00
C TYR A 51 0.50 -16.40 7.17
N TYR A 52 0.01 -17.35 6.37
CA TYR A 52 -1.10 -17.12 5.44
C TYR A 52 -2.49 -17.53 5.97
N THR A 53 -2.59 -18.27 7.08
CA THR A 53 -3.89 -18.80 7.56
C THR A 53 -4.56 -17.93 8.66
N ARG A 54 -3.92 -16.87 9.17
CA ARG A 54 -4.50 -16.01 10.23
C ARG A 54 -4.97 -14.61 9.79
N ILE A 55 -4.65 -14.16 8.57
CA ILE A 55 -5.05 -12.81 8.09
C ILE A 55 -6.35 -12.86 7.26
N THR A 56 -6.73 -14.02 6.72
CA THR A 56 -7.98 -14.18 5.96
C THR A 56 -9.23 -14.22 6.84
N THR A 57 -9.12 -14.60 8.12
CA THR A 57 -10.26 -14.63 9.06
C THR A 57 -10.47 -13.31 9.82
N LEU A 58 -9.45 -12.46 9.98
CA LEU A 58 -9.62 -11.13 10.63
C LEU A 58 -9.99 -10.00 9.66
N SER A 59 -9.80 -10.20 8.35
CA SER A 59 -10.15 -9.22 7.31
C SER A 59 -11.59 -9.34 6.80
N ALA A 60 -12.23 -10.51 6.98
CA ALA A 60 -13.61 -10.73 6.54
C ALA A 60 -14.63 -10.10 7.48
N ASP A 61 -14.38 -10.11 8.80
CA ASP A 61 -15.34 -9.65 9.80
C ASP A 61 -15.45 -8.11 9.92
N CYS A 62 -14.39 -7.37 9.54
CA CYS A 62 -14.44 -5.90 9.53
C CYS A 62 -14.98 -5.30 8.22
N THR A 63 -15.02 -6.08 7.14
CA THR A 63 -15.48 -5.62 5.81
C THR A 63 -17.01 -5.66 5.69
N GLY A 64 -17.68 -6.49 6.49
CA GLY A 64 -19.15 -6.66 6.46
C GLY A 64 -19.96 -5.57 7.17
N MET A 65 -19.40 -4.83 8.12
CA MET A 65 -20.17 -3.89 8.96
C MET A 65 -20.08 -2.41 8.56
N ILE A 66 -19.07 -1.98 7.80
CA ILE A 66 -18.91 -0.56 7.43
C ILE A 66 -19.57 -0.25 6.07
N GLY A 67 -19.92 -1.28 5.29
CA GLY A 67 -20.46 -1.13 3.93
C GLY A 67 -21.96 -0.80 3.82
N ARG A 68 -22.70 -0.58 4.91
CA ARG A 68 -24.17 -0.47 4.84
C ARG A 68 -24.81 0.66 5.66
N MET A 69 -24.06 1.72 5.97
CA MET A 69 -24.60 2.94 6.62
C MET A 69 -24.02 4.25 6.07
N THR A 70 -23.73 4.32 4.77
CA THR A 70 -23.68 5.61 4.09
C THR A 70 -25.12 6.06 3.82
N THR A 71 -25.78 6.61 4.84
CA THR A 71 -26.85 7.56 4.53
C THR A 71 -26.22 8.62 3.64
N LYS A 72 -26.75 8.81 2.44
CA LYS A 72 -26.32 9.84 1.50
C LYS A 72 -26.50 11.20 2.17
N VAL A 73 -25.50 11.61 2.95
CA VAL A 73 -25.25 13.03 3.21
C VAL A 73 -24.98 13.60 1.81
N GLY A 74 -25.75 14.63 1.44
CA GLY A 74 -25.69 15.24 0.11
C GLY A 74 -24.25 15.60 -0.27
N PRO A 75 -23.97 15.78 -1.59
CA PRO A 75 -22.63 16.13 -2.05
C PRO A 75 -22.14 17.33 -1.25
N ARG A 76 -21.08 17.11 -0.48
CA ARG A 76 -20.34 18.18 0.16
C ARG A 76 -19.88 19.10 -0.98
N PRO A 77 -20.07 20.43 -0.91
CA PRO A 77 -19.54 21.31 -1.93
C PRO A 77 -18.06 20.96 -2.09
N ASP A 78 -17.62 20.84 -3.35
CA ASP A 78 -16.26 20.54 -3.75
C ASP A 78 -15.33 21.66 -3.26
N GLY A 79 -15.10 21.72 -1.94
CA GLY A 79 -14.26 22.71 -1.31
C GLY A 79 -12.86 22.57 -1.86
N ASP A 80 -12.13 23.67 -1.95
CA ASP A 80 -10.83 23.70 -2.59
C ASP A 80 -9.93 22.62 -1.99
N TRP A 81 -9.59 21.62 -2.81
CA TRP A 81 -8.70 20.54 -2.43
C TRP A 81 -7.30 21.08 -2.12
N THR A 82 -6.90 22.16 -2.79
CA THR A 82 -5.62 22.84 -2.60
C THR A 82 -5.54 23.46 -1.22
N GLU A 83 -6.59 24.16 -0.78
CA GLU A 83 -6.65 24.74 0.57
C GLU A 83 -6.51 23.65 1.65
N ARG A 84 -7.19 22.51 1.47
CA ARG A 84 -7.25 21.44 2.49
C ARG A 84 -6.03 20.53 2.51
N LEU A 85 -5.46 20.22 1.34
CA LEU A 85 -4.43 19.20 1.16
C LEU A 85 -3.17 19.72 0.47
N GLY A 86 -3.04 21.01 0.18
CA GLY A 86 -1.87 21.58 -0.50
C GLY A 86 -0.55 21.27 0.21
N TRP A 87 -0.58 21.14 1.55
CA TRP A 87 0.57 20.69 2.35
C TRP A 87 1.11 19.31 1.95
N ALA A 88 0.27 18.44 1.36
CA ALA A 88 0.64 17.08 0.98
C ALA A 88 1.70 17.03 -0.12
N HIS A 89 1.87 18.10 -0.92
CA HIS A 89 2.94 18.17 -1.92
C HIS A 89 4.33 18.04 -1.30
N GLY A 90 4.50 18.44 -0.03
CA GLY A 90 5.74 18.24 0.72
C GLY A 90 6.11 16.77 0.93
N LEU A 91 5.15 15.83 0.90
CA LEU A 91 5.41 14.39 1.15
C LEU A 91 6.37 13.76 0.11
N ILE A 92 6.43 14.32 -1.10
CA ILE A 92 7.34 13.90 -2.18
C ILE A 92 8.41 14.94 -2.48
N ALA A 93 8.55 15.97 -1.63
CA ALA A 93 9.56 17.00 -1.82
C ALA A 93 10.97 16.38 -1.78
N PRO A 94 11.88 16.83 -2.65
CA PRO A 94 13.27 16.39 -2.63
C PRO A 94 13.99 16.88 -1.35
N ASP A 95 13.62 18.08 -0.86
CA ASP A 95 14.14 18.61 0.38
C ASP A 95 13.62 17.80 1.58
N PRO A 96 14.51 17.20 2.40
CA PRO A 96 14.11 16.48 3.60
C PRO A 96 13.39 17.35 4.64
N VAL A 97 13.65 18.66 4.69
CA VAL A 97 12.99 19.58 5.63
C VAL A 97 11.51 19.76 5.28
N ASP A 98 11.21 20.02 4.01
CA ASP A 98 9.84 20.12 3.50
C ASP A 98 9.08 18.80 3.71
N ARG A 99 9.76 17.68 3.46
CA ARG A 99 9.17 16.35 3.67
C ARG A 99 8.87 16.08 5.14
N ALA A 100 9.78 16.44 6.05
CA ALA A 100 9.56 16.30 7.48
C ALA A 100 8.39 17.17 7.97
N ALA A 101 8.28 18.41 7.47
CA ALA A 101 7.16 19.30 7.80
C ALA A 101 5.81 18.74 7.34
N ALA A 102 5.75 18.18 6.11
CA ALA A 102 4.54 17.54 5.60
C ALA A 102 4.16 16.26 6.37
N LEU A 103 5.16 15.47 6.80
CA LEU A 103 4.93 14.28 7.63
C LEU A 103 4.41 14.66 9.03
N ALA A 104 4.93 15.74 9.63
CA ALA A 104 4.41 16.27 10.90
C ALA A 104 2.95 16.72 10.75
N HIS A 105 2.63 17.48 9.71
CA HIS A 105 1.26 17.91 9.41
C HIS A 105 0.32 16.71 9.22
N LEU A 106 0.77 15.66 8.50
CA LEU A 106 0.01 14.43 8.35
C LEU A 106 -0.25 13.76 9.71
N ALA A 107 0.75 13.70 10.60
CA ALA A 107 0.59 13.10 11.92
C ALA A 107 -0.47 13.84 12.76
N ASP A 108 -0.46 15.16 12.72
CA ASP A 108 -1.44 16.02 13.40
C ASP A 108 -2.85 15.82 12.82
N ALA A 109 -3.01 15.91 11.49
CA ALA A 109 -4.29 15.68 10.83
C ALA A 109 -4.85 14.27 11.14
N ARG A 110 -4.00 13.25 11.21
CA ARG A 110 -4.40 11.88 11.59
C ARG A 110 -4.79 11.78 13.06
N ALA A 111 -4.15 12.53 13.96
CA ALA A 111 -4.57 12.61 15.35
C ALA A 111 -5.97 13.24 15.48
N GLU A 112 -6.23 14.33 14.74
CA GLU A 112 -7.55 14.97 14.70
C GLU A 112 -8.64 14.04 14.16
N VAL A 113 -8.37 13.34 13.06
CA VAL A 113 -9.31 12.37 12.49
C VAL A 113 -9.62 11.24 13.48
N ARG A 114 -8.61 10.72 14.19
CA ARG A 114 -8.81 9.69 15.22
C ARG A 114 -9.68 10.22 16.37
N ALA A 115 -9.44 11.43 16.84
CA ALA A 115 -10.24 12.06 17.88
C ALA A 115 -11.69 12.31 17.42
N ALA A 116 -11.89 12.82 16.20
CA ALA A 116 -13.22 13.02 15.62
C ALA A 116 -13.98 11.70 15.45
N ARG A 117 -13.31 10.65 14.96
CA ARG A 117 -13.89 9.30 14.84
C ARG A 117 -14.27 8.73 16.21
N ALA A 118 -13.44 8.93 17.24
CA ALA A 118 -13.76 8.48 18.59
C ALA A 118 -15.05 9.13 19.12
N ARG A 119 -15.20 10.46 18.94
CA ARG A 119 -16.43 11.20 19.28
C ARG A 119 -17.65 10.71 18.50
N TYR A 120 -17.48 10.46 17.21
CA TYR A 120 -18.54 9.87 16.38
C TYR A 120 -18.97 8.50 16.89
N HIS A 121 -18.03 7.58 17.17
CA HIS A 121 -18.36 6.28 17.73
C HIS A 121 -19.02 6.35 19.11
N GLU A 122 -18.65 7.34 19.93
CA GLU A 122 -19.28 7.55 21.22
C GLU A 122 -20.73 8.01 21.07
N ALA A 123 -21.00 9.00 20.21
CA ALA A 123 -22.36 9.42 19.87
C ALA A 123 -23.18 8.25 19.28
N TRP A 124 -22.56 7.43 18.44
CA TRP A 124 -23.18 6.23 17.88
C TRP A 124 -23.60 5.23 18.97
N ARG A 125 -22.73 4.96 19.95
CA ARG A 125 -23.04 4.05 21.05
C ARG A 125 -24.17 4.57 21.93
N ARG A 126 -24.20 5.87 22.23
CA ARG A 126 -25.27 6.48 23.07
C ARG A 126 -26.64 6.42 22.39
N THR A 127 -26.69 6.51 21.07
CA THR A 127 -27.94 6.44 20.29
C THR A 127 -28.40 5.00 19.98
N ALA A 128 -27.64 3.98 20.40
CA ALA A 128 -27.91 2.58 20.09
C ALA A 128 -28.88 1.86 21.05
N GLY A 129 -29.44 2.54 22.06
CA GLY A 129 -30.35 1.96 23.06
C GLY A 129 -31.70 1.45 22.50
N PRO A 130 -32.34 0.45 23.14
CA PRO A 130 -33.69 0.01 22.80
C PRO A 130 -34.71 1.15 22.99
N GLY A 131 -35.54 1.42 21.98
CA GLY A 131 -36.61 2.43 22.04
C GLY A 131 -36.30 3.77 21.37
N HIS A 132 -35.12 3.96 20.82
CA HIS A 132 -34.81 5.18 20.04
C HIS A 132 -35.37 5.10 18.61
N GLY A 133 -35.95 6.22 18.15
CA GLY A 133 -36.41 6.41 16.78
C GLY A 133 -35.27 6.31 15.74
N PRO A 134 -35.50 6.65 14.46
CA PRO A 134 -34.51 6.46 13.42
C PRO A 134 -33.18 7.18 13.75
N ARG A 135 -32.12 6.41 14.04
CA ARG A 135 -30.81 6.89 14.57
C ARG A 135 -30.17 8.03 13.77
N HIS A 136 -30.40 8.06 12.46
CA HIS A 136 -29.88 9.08 11.54
C HIS A 136 -30.48 10.49 11.77
N ARG A 137 -31.52 10.62 12.60
CA ARG A 137 -32.14 11.91 12.94
C ARG A 137 -31.63 12.51 14.25
N ASP A 138 -30.76 11.80 14.99
CA ASP A 138 -30.17 12.34 16.20
C ASP A 138 -29.21 13.51 15.86
N PRO A 139 -29.47 14.74 16.37
CA PRO A 139 -28.65 15.90 16.04
C PRO A 139 -27.19 15.79 16.50
N ALA A 140 -26.94 15.12 17.64
CA ALA A 140 -25.60 14.95 18.18
C ALA A 140 -24.79 13.95 17.35
N LEU A 141 -25.42 12.85 16.91
CA LEU A 141 -24.80 11.91 15.98
C LEU A 141 -24.49 12.57 14.64
N ALA A 142 -25.44 13.34 14.09
CA ALA A 142 -25.24 14.06 12.84
C ALA A 142 -24.13 15.12 12.94
N ALA A 143 -24.02 15.83 14.07
CA ALA A 143 -22.94 16.77 14.33
C ALA A 143 -21.58 16.07 14.43
N ALA A 144 -21.51 14.93 15.13
CA ALA A 144 -20.28 14.15 15.25
C ALA A 144 -19.84 13.55 13.92
N GLN A 145 -20.79 13.11 13.08
CA GLN A 145 -20.51 12.65 11.71
C GLN A 145 -19.93 13.79 10.86
N ARG A 146 -20.56 14.99 10.89
CA ARG A 146 -20.03 16.16 10.16
C ARG A 146 -18.62 16.53 10.61
N ALA A 147 -18.33 16.50 11.90
CA ALA A 147 -16.99 16.79 12.43
C ALA A 147 -15.96 15.72 11.99
N TYR A 148 -16.36 14.45 11.95
CA TYR A 148 -15.52 13.39 11.40
C TYR A 148 -15.25 13.57 9.91
N ASP A 149 -16.28 13.83 9.11
CA ASP A 149 -16.13 14.06 7.68
C ASP A 149 -15.27 15.29 7.40
N ASP A 150 -15.42 16.34 8.21
CA ASP A 150 -14.62 17.56 8.13
C ASP A 150 -13.13 17.29 8.36
N ALA A 151 -12.78 16.66 9.49
CA ALA A 151 -11.40 16.27 9.78
C ALA A 151 -10.84 15.32 8.71
N ALA A 152 -11.61 14.30 8.31
CA ALA A 152 -11.18 13.33 7.31
C ALA A 152 -10.90 13.97 5.95
N SER A 153 -11.63 15.04 5.61
CA SER A 153 -11.47 15.76 4.35
C SER A 153 -10.18 16.58 4.24
N ARG A 154 -9.43 16.74 5.34
CA ARG A 154 -8.13 17.44 5.41
C ARG A 154 -6.95 16.49 5.66
N CYS A 155 -7.19 15.18 5.63
CA CYS A 155 -6.19 14.16 5.96
C CYS A 155 -6.02 13.16 4.81
N LEU A 156 -4.77 12.82 4.47
CA LEU A 156 -4.47 11.71 3.56
C LEU A 156 -4.29 10.39 4.34
N PRO A 157 -4.77 9.25 3.81
CA PRO A 157 -5.58 9.08 2.60
C PRO A 157 -7.09 9.19 2.83
N GLU A 158 -7.55 9.58 4.02
CA GLU A 158 -8.97 9.60 4.39
C GLU A 158 -9.82 10.47 3.46
N ALA A 159 -9.31 11.61 3.01
CA ALA A 159 -9.97 12.48 2.05
C ALA A 159 -10.24 11.78 0.71
N LEU A 160 -9.31 10.94 0.24
CA LEU A 160 -9.42 10.16 -1.00
C LEU A 160 -10.38 8.97 -0.85
N TRP A 161 -10.46 8.43 0.37
CA TRP A 161 -11.34 7.30 0.66
C TRP A 161 -12.81 7.74 0.81
N ASN A 162 -13.04 8.80 1.60
CA ASN A 162 -14.36 9.25 2.00
C ASN A 162 -15.04 10.16 0.97
N THR A 163 -14.30 10.74 0.03
CA THR A 163 -14.90 11.57 -1.02
C THR A 163 -15.28 10.70 -2.22
N PRO A 164 -16.54 10.70 -2.66
CA PRO A 164 -16.94 10.00 -3.88
C PRO A 164 -16.34 10.68 -5.11
N VAL A 165 -15.97 9.87 -6.11
CA VAL A 165 -15.60 10.36 -7.43
C VAL A 165 -16.88 10.64 -8.20
N THR A 166 -17.21 11.91 -8.40
CA THR A 166 -18.35 12.38 -9.21
C THR A 166 -17.87 12.75 -10.61
N GLY A 167 -18.63 12.41 -11.65
CA GLY A 167 -18.28 12.80 -13.03
C GLY A 167 -17.10 12.05 -13.68
N GLY A 168 -16.52 11.05 -12.99
CA GLY A 168 -15.35 10.29 -13.44
C GLY A 168 -14.04 10.83 -12.89
N ILE A 169 -13.02 9.97 -12.77
CA ILE A 169 -11.76 10.37 -12.10
C ILE A 169 -10.98 11.44 -12.87
N ALA A 170 -11.13 11.51 -14.20
CA ALA A 170 -10.43 12.48 -15.05
C ALA A 170 -10.89 13.93 -14.81
N THR A 171 -12.14 14.13 -14.37
CA THR A 171 -12.71 15.45 -14.07
C THR A 171 -12.80 15.73 -12.57
N TRP A 172 -12.38 14.76 -11.74
CA TRP A 172 -12.49 14.85 -10.30
C TRP A 172 -11.46 15.84 -9.73
N PRO A 173 -11.88 16.87 -8.96
CA PRO A 173 -10.96 17.86 -8.40
C PRO A 173 -9.88 17.27 -7.48
N GLY A 174 -10.11 16.08 -6.91
CA GLY A 174 -9.15 15.37 -6.08
C GLY A 174 -8.06 14.62 -6.86
N LEU A 175 -8.11 14.60 -8.20
CA LEU A 175 -7.17 13.87 -9.05
C LEU A 175 -5.68 14.18 -8.75
N PRO A 176 -5.24 15.46 -8.62
CA PRO A 176 -3.85 15.76 -8.29
C PRO A 176 -3.38 15.08 -7.00
N PHE A 177 -4.24 15.03 -5.98
CA PHE A 177 -3.93 14.42 -4.68
C PHE A 177 -3.97 12.89 -4.72
N ALA A 178 -4.79 12.30 -5.59
CA ALA A 178 -4.74 10.86 -5.85
C ALA A 178 -3.44 10.44 -6.55
N LEU A 179 -2.99 11.21 -7.54
CA LEU A 179 -1.72 10.98 -8.22
C LEU A 179 -0.55 11.13 -7.23
N LEU A 180 -0.55 12.21 -6.43
CA LEU A 180 0.43 12.45 -5.38
C LEU A 180 0.49 11.30 -4.37
N PHE A 181 -0.66 10.80 -3.92
CA PHE A 181 -0.70 9.69 -2.95
C PHE A 181 -0.05 8.42 -3.50
N LEU A 182 -0.27 8.10 -4.78
CA LEU A 182 0.36 6.95 -5.43
C LEU A 182 1.84 7.19 -5.72
N GLU A 183 2.21 8.41 -6.10
CA GLU A 183 3.61 8.79 -6.30
C GLU A 183 4.40 8.73 -4.99
N TRP A 184 3.84 9.21 -3.88
CA TRP A 184 4.43 9.10 -2.55
C TRP A 184 4.64 7.63 -2.16
N GLU A 185 3.64 6.78 -2.42
CA GLU A 185 3.76 5.34 -2.22
C GLU A 185 4.87 4.71 -3.06
N ALA A 186 5.09 5.22 -4.28
CA ALA A 186 6.12 4.73 -5.19
C ALA A 186 7.54 5.19 -4.78
N ARG A 187 7.70 6.49 -4.47
CA ARG A 187 9.00 7.15 -4.21
C ARG A 187 9.50 6.97 -2.77
N CYS A 188 8.61 7.00 -1.79
CA CYS A 188 8.94 6.92 -0.36
C CYS A 188 8.14 5.80 0.32
N PRO A 189 8.35 4.52 -0.06
CA PRO A 189 7.50 3.42 0.38
C PRO A 189 7.55 3.18 1.89
N GLN A 190 8.66 3.49 2.57
CA GLN A 190 8.81 3.37 4.02
C GLN A 190 7.92 4.39 4.73
N ASP A 191 8.10 5.68 4.45
CA ASP A 191 7.28 6.78 5.00
C ASP A 191 5.78 6.53 4.75
N TRP A 192 5.42 6.12 3.53
CA TRP A 192 4.03 5.78 3.21
C TRP A 192 3.51 4.62 4.07
N THR A 193 4.33 3.59 4.30
CA THR A 193 3.96 2.40 5.08
C THR A 193 3.76 2.73 6.55
N GLU A 194 4.61 3.60 7.10
CA GLU A 194 4.56 4.04 8.48
C GLU A 194 3.36 4.95 8.73
N HIS A 195 3.16 5.96 7.88
CA HIS A 195 2.25 7.05 8.17
C HIS A 195 0.86 6.92 7.54
N ALA A 196 0.74 6.28 6.36
CA ALA A 196 -0.47 6.38 5.54
C ALA A 196 -0.89 5.09 4.83
N LYS A 197 -0.40 3.94 5.28
CA LYS A 197 -0.67 2.63 4.67
C LYS A 197 -2.17 2.38 4.53
N ALA A 198 -2.67 2.49 3.31
CA ALA A 198 -4.08 2.25 2.97
C ALA A 198 -4.21 1.49 1.65
N TRP A 199 -4.04 0.17 1.71
CA TRP A 199 -4.11 -0.70 0.53
C TRP A 199 -5.45 -0.61 -0.21
N GLY A 200 -6.56 -0.48 0.53
CA GLY A 200 -7.89 -0.31 -0.06
C GLY A 200 -7.98 0.96 -0.91
N THR A 201 -7.48 2.08 -0.40
CA THR A 201 -7.42 3.35 -1.14
C THR A 201 -6.54 3.23 -2.37
N LYS A 202 -5.32 2.69 -2.24
CA LYS A 202 -4.42 2.45 -3.39
C LYS A 202 -5.11 1.63 -4.49
N GLN A 203 -5.74 0.51 -4.12
CA GLN A 203 -6.39 -0.37 -5.08
C GLN A 203 -7.61 0.29 -5.75
N LYS A 204 -8.43 1.02 -4.98
CA LYS A 204 -9.55 1.81 -5.52
C LYS A 204 -9.04 2.82 -6.55
N LEU A 205 -8.04 3.63 -6.18
CA LEU A 205 -7.50 4.66 -7.06
C LEU A 205 -6.88 4.09 -8.34
N ILE A 206 -6.09 3.03 -8.24
CA ILE A 206 -5.53 2.36 -9.44
C ILE A 206 -6.66 1.87 -10.36
N ARG A 207 -7.73 1.30 -9.80
CA ARG A 207 -8.88 0.83 -10.60
C ARG A 207 -9.56 1.98 -11.33
N GLU A 208 -9.84 3.09 -10.63
CA GLU A 208 -10.48 4.27 -11.21
C GLU A 208 -9.58 4.91 -12.28
N LEU A 209 -8.29 5.10 -11.99
CA LEU A 209 -7.31 5.65 -12.94
C LEU A 209 -7.11 4.73 -14.17
N SER A 210 -7.45 3.45 -14.07
CA SER A 210 -7.37 2.54 -15.21
C SER A 210 -8.60 2.58 -16.13
N ALA A 211 -9.63 3.37 -15.82
CA ALA A 211 -10.85 3.46 -16.63
C ALA A 211 -10.64 4.18 -17.98
N GLY A 212 -9.49 4.84 -18.18
CA GLY A 212 -9.16 5.60 -19.40
C GLY A 212 -9.77 7.00 -19.44
N GLY A 213 -9.68 7.67 -20.59
CA GLY A 213 -10.26 9.01 -20.81
C GLY A 213 -9.44 10.17 -20.22
N HIS A 214 -8.16 9.94 -19.91
CA HIS A 214 -7.26 10.96 -19.40
C HIS A 214 -6.70 11.82 -20.54
N ASP A 215 -6.42 13.09 -20.25
CA ASP A 215 -5.64 13.92 -21.15
C ASP A 215 -4.17 13.46 -21.22
N ALA A 216 -3.40 14.09 -22.10
CA ALA A 216 -1.99 13.77 -22.30
C ALA A 216 -1.13 14.03 -21.05
N ALA A 217 -1.45 15.05 -20.25
CA ALA A 217 -0.68 15.41 -19.06
C ALA A 217 -0.85 14.37 -17.96
N VAL A 218 -2.09 13.98 -17.66
CA VAL A 218 -2.40 12.91 -16.71
C VAL A 218 -1.83 11.58 -17.21
N THR A 219 -1.97 11.27 -18.50
CA THR A 219 -1.37 10.06 -19.09
C THR A 219 0.15 10.01 -18.86
N ALA A 220 0.85 11.13 -19.07
CA ALA A 220 2.30 11.19 -18.83
C ALA A 220 2.68 10.94 -17.36
N VAL A 221 1.90 11.45 -16.41
CA VAL A 221 2.10 11.18 -14.97
C VAL A 221 1.88 9.69 -14.65
N LEU A 222 0.83 9.09 -15.19
CA LEU A 222 0.54 7.66 -15.00
C LEU A 222 1.62 6.76 -15.60
N VAL A 223 2.17 7.12 -16.77
CA VAL A 223 3.33 6.43 -17.36
C VAL A 223 4.55 6.55 -16.43
N GLY A 224 4.82 7.73 -15.90
CA GLY A 224 5.90 7.95 -14.93
C GLY A 224 5.73 7.11 -13.65
N LEU A 225 4.50 6.98 -13.16
CA LEU A 225 4.17 6.17 -11.99
C LEU A 225 4.43 4.67 -12.22
N VAL A 226 4.06 4.14 -13.40
CA VAL A 226 4.37 2.74 -13.75
C VAL A 226 5.89 2.52 -13.84
N ASP A 227 6.63 3.45 -14.46
CA ASP A 227 8.10 3.39 -14.56
C ASP A 227 8.76 3.39 -13.16
N LEU A 228 8.31 4.24 -12.24
CA LEU A 228 8.78 4.28 -10.85
C LEU A 228 8.57 2.95 -10.12
N VAL A 229 7.38 2.35 -10.27
CA VAL A 229 7.04 1.08 -9.61
C VAL A 229 7.81 -0.09 -10.20
N VAL A 230 8.06 -0.09 -11.50
CA VAL A 230 8.85 -1.14 -12.17
C VAL A 230 10.30 -1.12 -11.71
N ARG A 231 10.88 0.07 -11.53
CA ARG A 231 12.29 0.28 -11.18
C ARG A 231 12.65 0.09 -9.70
N ARG A 232 11.69 -0.21 -8.84
CA ARG A 232 11.93 -0.44 -7.41
C ARG A 232 11.84 -1.91 -7.06
N ALA A 233 12.37 -2.25 -5.88
CA ALA A 233 12.17 -3.58 -5.29
C ALA A 233 10.68 -3.92 -5.17
N TYR A 234 10.32 -5.14 -5.58
CA TYR A 234 8.92 -5.58 -5.68
C TYR A 234 8.19 -5.49 -4.35
N ARG A 235 6.98 -4.95 -4.36
CA ARG A 235 6.04 -5.04 -3.22
C ARG A 235 4.81 -5.85 -3.62
N TRP A 236 4.25 -6.57 -2.65
CA TRP A 236 3.18 -7.55 -2.89
C TRP A 236 1.89 -7.02 -3.56
N LYS A 237 1.64 -5.71 -3.54
CA LYS A 237 0.52 -5.05 -4.24
C LYS A 237 0.90 -4.33 -5.53
N ASP A 238 2.15 -4.41 -5.97
CA ASP A 238 2.59 -3.70 -7.17
C ASP A 238 2.03 -4.31 -8.45
N ARG A 239 1.58 -5.56 -8.39
CA ARG A 239 0.78 -6.21 -9.45
C ARG A 239 -0.43 -5.38 -9.90
N GLU A 240 -1.02 -4.56 -9.02
CA GLU A 240 -2.19 -3.76 -9.40
C GLU A 240 -1.81 -2.69 -10.45
N TYR A 241 -0.56 -2.23 -10.48
CA TYR A 241 -0.08 -1.26 -11.47
C TYR A 241 0.00 -1.81 -12.90
N VAL A 242 -0.08 -3.13 -13.12
CA VAL A 242 -0.24 -3.68 -14.48
C VAL A 242 -1.56 -3.23 -15.10
N ARG A 243 -2.61 -3.09 -14.30
CA ARG A 243 -3.89 -2.57 -14.79
C ARG A 243 -3.71 -1.14 -15.33
N LEU A 244 -2.95 -0.33 -14.61
CA LEU A 244 -2.59 1.02 -15.04
C LEU A 244 -1.72 0.98 -16.30
N ALA A 245 -0.69 0.14 -16.33
CA ALA A 245 0.18 -0.05 -17.49
C ALA A 245 -0.60 -0.37 -18.77
N ARG A 246 -1.65 -1.20 -18.68
CA ARG A 246 -2.55 -1.49 -19.82
C ARG A 246 -3.36 -0.29 -20.25
N ALA A 247 -3.83 0.52 -19.31
CA ALA A 247 -4.63 1.71 -19.60
C ALA A 247 -3.82 2.82 -20.28
N VAL A 248 -2.50 2.86 -20.05
CA VAL A 248 -1.57 3.84 -20.64
C VAL A 248 -0.53 3.19 -21.57
N ASP A 249 -0.84 2.03 -22.14
CA ASP A 249 0.06 1.36 -23.10
C ASP A 249 0.26 2.23 -24.33
N GLY A 250 1.51 2.43 -24.70
CA GLY A 250 1.93 3.34 -25.76
C GLY A 250 3.44 3.39 -25.89
N ALA A 251 3.93 4.10 -26.90
CA ALA A 251 5.35 4.16 -27.23
C ALA A 251 6.22 4.67 -26.07
N ASP A 252 5.76 5.69 -25.32
CA ASP A 252 6.52 6.22 -24.17
C ASP A 252 6.66 5.17 -23.05
N LEU A 253 5.55 4.53 -22.64
CA LEU A 253 5.61 3.48 -21.62
C LEU A 253 6.51 2.32 -22.08
N ARG A 254 6.32 1.83 -23.31
CA ARG A 254 7.13 0.73 -23.84
C ARG A 254 8.62 1.08 -23.89
N GLY A 255 8.97 2.29 -24.32
CA GLY A 255 10.36 2.75 -24.31
C GLY A 255 10.99 2.87 -22.91
N ARG A 256 10.19 3.22 -21.89
CA ARG A 256 10.64 3.21 -20.48
C ARG A 256 10.84 1.78 -19.95
N LEU A 257 9.90 0.89 -20.23
CA LEU A 257 9.99 -0.52 -19.86
C LEU A 257 11.18 -1.21 -20.55
N ASP A 258 11.45 -0.94 -21.81
CA ASP A 258 12.62 -1.48 -22.51
C ASP A 258 13.93 -1.01 -21.89
N ARG A 259 14.02 0.25 -21.46
CA ARG A 259 15.19 0.74 -20.70
C ARG A 259 15.33 0.05 -19.35
N ALA A 260 14.22 -0.14 -18.62
CA ALA A 260 14.25 -0.86 -17.34
C ALA A 260 14.65 -2.34 -17.53
N ARG A 261 14.19 -2.98 -18.61
CA ARG A 261 14.58 -4.33 -19.04
C ARG A 261 16.09 -4.47 -19.32
N GLN A 262 16.75 -3.39 -19.72
CA GLN A 262 18.18 -3.35 -20.04
C GLN A 262 19.04 -2.80 -18.90
N SER A 263 18.44 -2.38 -17.78
CA SER A 263 19.15 -1.79 -16.65
C SER A 263 19.92 -2.86 -15.86
N ASP A 264 20.93 -2.48 -15.07
CA ASP A 264 21.67 -3.42 -14.21
C ASP A 264 20.92 -3.84 -12.94
N ASP A 265 19.75 -3.25 -12.65
CA ASP A 265 18.91 -3.63 -11.50
C ASP A 265 18.10 -4.90 -11.81
N PRO A 266 18.36 -6.02 -11.11
CA PRO A 266 17.65 -7.27 -11.35
C PRO A 266 16.12 -7.16 -11.17
N TRP A 267 15.66 -6.30 -10.25
CA TRP A 267 14.22 -6.10 -10.04
C TRP A 267 13.58 -5.35 -11.20
N ALA A 268 14.18 -4.24 -11.61
CA ALA A 268 13.74 -3.49 -12.78
C ALA A 268 13.71 -4.36 -14.05
N GLN A 269 14.75 -5.18 -14.27
CA GLN A 269 14.79 -6.11 -15.40
C GLN A 269 13.61 -7.09 -15.37
N LEU A 270 13.42 -7.78 -14.25
CA LEU A 270 12.41 -8.82 -14.12
C LEU A 270 10.99 -8.25 -14.27
N HIS A 271 10.71 -7.15 -13.58
CA HIS A 271 9.41 -6.47 -13.66
C HIS A 271 9.11 -5.98 -15.06
N ALA A 272 10.06 -5.30 -15.70
CA ALA A 272 9.85 -4.77 -17.04
C ALA A 272 9.54 -5.87 -18.04
N ARG A 273 10.28 -6.99 -18.00
CA ARG A 273 10.03 -8.16 -18.86
C ARG A 273 8.62 -8.72 -18.66
N TYR A 274 8.18 -8.85 -17.41
CA TYR A 274 6.85 -9.37 -17.12
C TYR A 274 5.73 -8.42 -17.55
N VAL A 275 5.89 -7.12 -17.29
CA VAL A 275 4.91 -6.10 -17.69
C VAL A 275 4.81 -6.07 -19.22
N LEU A 276 5.92 -6.03 -19.95
CA LEU A 276 5.93 -6.11 -21.42
C LEU A 276 5.22 -7.38 -21.91
N TRP A 277 5.54 -8.54 -21.32
CA TRP A 277 4.88 -9.80 -21.68
C TRP A 277 3.36 -9.77 -21.48
N LEU A 278 2.87 -9.08 -20.44
CA LEU A 278 1.44 -8.86 -20.16
C LEU A 278 0.80 -7.79 -21.05
N LEU A 279 1.55 -6.80 -21.52
CA LEU A 279 1.07 -5.79 -22.48
C LEU A 279 0.88 -6.41 -23.87
N ASP A 280 1.76 -7.32 -24.28
CA ASP A 280 1.59 -8.10 -25.52
C ASP A 280 0.45 -9.13 -25.44
N ARG A 281 -0.09 -9.37 -24.24
CA ARG A 281 -1.15 -10.36 -23.96
C ARG A 281 -2.25 -9.74 -23.09
N PRO A 282 -3.04 -8.78 -23.63
CA PRO A 282 -4.02 -8.04 -22.84
C PRO A 282 -5.11 -8.93 -22.21
N ALA A 283 -5.44 -10.06 -22.84
CA ALA A 283 -6.42 -11.03 -22.32
C ALA A 283 -5.89 -11.84 -21.11
N THR A 284 -4.59 -11.93 -20.90
CA THR A 284 -4.01 -12.69 -19.80
C THR A 284 -4.31 -12.00 -18.47
N PRO A 285 -4.87 -12.68 -17.46
CA PRO A 285 -5.10 -12.06 -16.16
C PRO A 285 -3.77 -11.91 -15.40
N ASN A 286 -3.56 -10.78 -14.73
CA ASN A 286 -2.39 -10.61 -13.86
C ASN A 286 -2.63 -11.28 -12.49
N THR A 287 -2.34 -12.58 -12.40
CA THR A 287 -2.50 -13.37 -11.17
C THR A 287 -1.15 -13.88 -10.67
N ARG A 288 -1.10 -14.27 -9.38
CA ARG A 288 0.10 -14.91 -8.80
C ARG A 288 0.47 -16.20 -9.54
N HIS A 289 -0.53 -16.96 -10.00
CA HIS A 289 -0.31 -18.19 -10.75
C HIS A 289 0.37 -17.88 -12.09
N VAL A 290 -0.17 -16.91 -12.85
CA VAL A 290 0.42 -16.47 -14.14
C VAL A 290 1.85 -15.97 -13.96
N TRP A 291 2.13 -15.20 -12.90
CA TRP A 291 3.49 -14.78 -12.57
C TRP A 291 4.44 -15.97 -12.35
N HIS A 292 4.03 -16.94 -11.54
CA HIS A 292 4.85 -18.14 -11.26
C HIS A 292 5.10 -18.98 -12.51
N THR A 293 4.06 -19.23 -13.31
CA THR A 293 4.17 -19.94 -14.58
C THR A 293 5.14 -19.22 -15.54
N TRP A 294 5.06 -17.89 -15.59
CA TRP A 294 5.98 -17.08 -16.38
C TRP A 294 7.42 -17.21 -15.89
N LEU A 295 7.67 -17.11 -14.58
CA LEU A 295 9.01 -17.27 -14.00
C LEU A 295 9.63 -18.64 -14.36
N THR A 296 8.88 -19.73 -14.17
CA THR A 296 9.36 -21.08 -14.49
C THR A 296 9.69 -21.24 -15.98
N ALA A 297 8.86 -20.68 -16.86
CA ALA A 297 9.12 -20.70 -18.30
C ALA A 297 10.37 -19.88 -18.67
N THR A 298 10.59 -18.73 -18.03
CA THR A 298 11.77 -17.89 -18.30
C THR A 298 13.07 -18.47 -17.73
N ASP A 299 13.00 -19.16 -16.58
CA ASP A 299 14.16 -19.85 -16.00
C ASP A 299 14.60 -21.03 -16.87
N THR A 300 13.64 -21.71 -17.51
CA THR A 300 13.91 -22.82 -18.43
C THR A 300 14.53 -22.36 -19.76
N GLN A 301 14.34 -21.09 -20.14
CA GLN A 301 14.90 -20.49 -21.36
C GLN A 301 16.29 -19.87 -21.16
N ALA A 302 16.81 -19.80 -19.93
CA ALA A 302 18.20 -19.40 -19.70
C ALA A 302 19.14 -20.51 -20.22
N PRO A 303 20.06 -20.21 -21.16
CA PRO A 303 20.87 -21.25 -21.79
C PRO A 303 21.78 -21.90 -20.76
N SER A 304 21.84 -23.23 -20.83
CA SER A 304 22.91 -24.06 -20.30
C SER A 304 24.20 -23.64 -21.00
N SER A 305 24.85 -22.60 -20.50
CA SER A 305 26.18 -22.21 -20.94
C SER A 305 27.12 -23.39 -20.69
N THR A 306 27.50 -23.98 -21.83
CA THR A 306 28.42 -25.07 -22.01
C THR A 306 29.68 -24.84 -21.17
N ARG A 307 29.92 -25.75 -20.23
CA ARG A 307 31.17 -25.83 -19.47
C ARG A 307 32.24 -26.38 -20.43
N PRO A 308 33.34 -25.67 -20.71
CA PRO A 308 34.41 -26.23 -21.52
C PRO A 308 35.09 -27.37 -20.75
N ALA A 309 35.47 -28.40 -21.51
CA ALA A 309 36.13 -29.63 -21.04
C ALA A 309 37.54 -29.37 -20.51
#